data_AF-A0A3S0D5J2-F1
#
_entry.id   AF-A0A3S0D5J2-F1
#
_cell.length_a   1.000
_cell.length_b   1.000
_cell.length_c   1.000
_cell.angle_alpha   90.00
_cell.angle_beta   90.00
_cell.angle_gamma   90.00
#
_symmetry.space_group_name_H-M   'P 1'
#
loop_
_entity.id
_entity.type
_entity.pdbx_description
1 polymer ?
#
loop_
_entity_poly.entity_id
_entity_poly.type
_entity_poly.pdbx_seq_one_letter_code
_entity_poly.pdbx_strand_id
1 'polypeptide(L)'
;MSAPPKKQSLDPTQFSQLLLAQIEQRMQESLAGTEQQPTYCVIRSRTTHVLSVLAASTLGHDHDMVWGPKPFAECIAYVNAEVLLQQAQGGKPAPHPPEEPQ
;
A
#
# COMPACT_ATOMS: atom_id res chain seq x y z
N MET A 1 -12.08 4.99 64.41
CA MET A 1 -11.74 3.64 63.88
C MET A 1 -12.40 3.52 62.51
N SER A 2 -11.66 3.76 61.43
CA SER A 2 -12.18 3.73 60.06
C SER A 2 -12.03 2.32 59.46
N ALA A 3 -13.13 1.76 58.95
CA ALA A 3 -13.16 0.44 58.35
C ALA A 3 -12.32 0.39 57.06
N PRO A 4 -11.67 -0.75 56.75
CA PRO A 4 -10.86 -0.91 55.54
C PRO A 4 -11.75 -1.00 54.28
N PRO A 5 -11.24 -0.57 53.10
CA PRO A 5 -11.99 -0.62 51.85
C PRO A 5 -12.25 -2.06 51.41
N LYS A 6 -13.52 -2.38 51.14
CA LYS A 6 -13.94 -3.68 50.60
C LYS A 6 -13.24 -3.92 49.27
N LYS A 7 -12.49 -5.02 49.16
CA LYS A 7 -11.94 -5.52 47.90
C LYS A 7 -13.11 -5.74 46.94
N GLN A 8 -13.26 -4.85 45.97
CA GLN A 8 -14.26 -4.94 44.92
C GLN A 8 -13.83 -6.09 44.01
N SER A 9 -14.29 -7.29 44.33
CA SER A 9 -14.19 -8.45 43.47
C SER A 9 -15.00 -8.14 42.22
N LEU A 10 -14.33 -7.75 41.13
CA LEU A 10 -15.00 -7.72 39.83
C LEU A 10 -15.55 -9.12 39.58
N ASP A 11 -16.86 -9.18 39.36
CA ASP A 11 -17.53 -10.42 38.96
C ASP A 11 -16.82 -10.93 37.68
N PRO A 12 -16.33 -12.19 37.65
CA PRO A 12 -15.60 -12.72 36.50
C PRO A 12 -16.41 -12.62 35.20
N THR A 13 -17.74 -12.61 35.29
CA THR A 13 -18.62 -12.42 34.14
C THR A 13 -18.61 -10.97 33.64
N GLN A 14 -18.56 -9.97 34.54
CA GLN A 14 -18.42 -8.57 34.14
C GLN A 14 -17.04 -8.28 33.53
N PHE A 15 -15.99 -8.87 34.11
CA PHE A 15 -14.64 -8.75 33.57
C PHE A 15 -14.52 -9.38 32.18
N SER A 16 -15.13 -10.55 31.97
CA SER A 16 -15.19 -11.21 30.67
C SER A 16 -15.94 -10.37 29.63
N GLN A 17 -17.07 -9.75 30.00
CA GLN A 17 -17.82 -8.85 29.12
C GLN A 17 -17.03 -7.60 28.72
N LEU A 18 -16.29 -7.01 29.66
CA LEU A 18 -15.42 -5.85 29.38
C LEU A 18 -14.26 -6.21 28.44
N LEU A 19 -13.66 -7.40 28.62
CA LEU A 19 -12.63 -7.92 27.72
C LEU A 19 -13.16 -8.13 26.31
N LEU A 20 -14.33 -8.75 26.18
CA LEU A 20 -14.97 -8.97 24.88
C LEU A 20 -15.30 -7.64 24.19
N ALA A 21 -15.83 -6.66 24.91
CA ALA A 21 -16.10 -5.33 24.37
C ALA A 21 -14.83 -4.61 23.89
N GLN A 22 -13.71 -4.74 24.60
CA GLN A 22 -12.42 -4.19 24.16
C GLN A 22 -11.84 -4.89 22.93
N ILE A 23 -12.03 -6.22 22.81
CA ILE A 23 -11.61 -6.98 21.63
C ILE A 23 -12.44 -6.53 20.42
N GLU A 24 -13.75 -6.42 20.59
CA GLU A 24 -14.67 -5.96 19.56
C GLU A 24 -14.33 -4.53 19.09
N GLN A 25 -14.04 -3.64 20.03
CA GLN A 25 -13.65 -2.27 19.72
C GLN A 25 -12.33 -2.22 18.93
N ARG A 26 -11.31 -3.01 19.30
CA ARG A 26 -10.06 -3.10 18.51
C ARG A 26 -10.27 -3.70 17.13
N MET A 27 -11.17 -4.67 16.99
CA MET A 27 -11.52 -5.23 15.68
C MET A 27 -12.23 -4.20 14.81
N GLN A 28 -13.15 -3.43 15.38
CA GLN A 28 -13.84 -2.34 14.68
C GLN A 28 -12.88 -1.21 14.31
N GLU A 29 -11.94 -0.84 15.19
CA GLU A 29 -10.89 0.16 14.90
C GLU A 29 -9.92 -0.34 13.82
N SER A 30 -9.58 -1.63 13.79
CA SER A 30 -8.77 -2.24 12.73
C SER A 30 -9.51 -2.33 11.39
N LEU A 31 -10.84 -2.43 11.39
CA LEU A 31 -11.65 -2.40 10.16
C LEU A 31 -11.98 -0.96 9.71
N ALA A 32 -12.16 -0.04 10.66
CA ALA A 32 -12.51 1.37 10.43
C ALA A 32 -11.29 2.22 10.13
N GLY A 33 -10.10 1.81 10.59
CA GLY A 33 -8.82 2.21 10.05
C GLY A 33 -8.73 1.68 8.63
N THR A 34 -9.33 2.42 7.71
CA THR A 34 -9.25 2.17 6.28
C THR A 34 -7.76 2.21 5.96
N GLU A 35 -7.12 1.05 5.88
CA GLU A 35 -5.87 0.87 5.17
C GLU A 35 -6.16 1.41 3.77
N GLN A 36 -5.86 2.69 3.53
CA GLN A 36 -5.86 3.25 2.21
C GLN A 36 -4.82 2.44 1.47
N GLN A 37 -5.30 1.45 0.71
CA GLN A 37 -4.47 0.55 -0.03
C GLN A 37 -3.50 1.42 -0.83
N PRO A 38 -2.18 1.23 -0.67
CA PRO A 38 -1.21 2.15 -1.23
C PRO A 38 -1.45 2.25 -2.74
N THR A 39 -1.58 3.48 -3.21
CA THR A 39 -1.82 3.75 -4.63
C THR A 39 -0.52 4.13 -5.32
N TYR A 40 -0.42 3.75 -6.58
CA TYR A 40 0.78 3.87 -7.40
C TYR A 40 0.43 4.53 -8.74
N CYS A 41 1.41 5.18 -9.34
CA CYS A 41 1.32 5.79 -10.65
C CYS A 41 2.41 5.22 -11.56
N VAL A 42 2.09 5.09 -12.84
CA VAL A 42 3.06 4.83 -13.90
C VAL A 42 3.54 6.17 -14.43
N ILE A 43 4.84 6.40 -14.37
CA ILE A 43 5.49 7.58 -14.92
C ILE A 43 6.32 7.19 -16.15
N ARG A 44 6.58 8.17 -17.01
CA ARG A 44 7.55 8.04 -18.09
C ARG A 44 8.70 8.99 -17.85
N SER A 45 9.91 8.44 -17.83
CA SER A 45 11.12 9.27 -17.81
C SER A 45 11.20 10.11 -19.09
N ARG A 46 11.41 11.42 -18.96
CA ARG A 46 11.58 12.32 -20.12
C ARG A 46 12.88 12.05 -20.89
N THR A 47 13.91 11.54 -20.21
CA THR A 47 15.24 11.32 -20.80
C THR A 47 15.37 9.95 -21.45
N THR A 48 14.85 8.90 -20.81
CA THR A 48 15.02 7.52 -21.27
C THR A 48 13.76 6.92 -21.88
N HIS A 49 12.61 7.61 -21.77
CA HIS A 49 11.29 7.12 -22.16
C HIS A 49 10.85 5.79 -21.51
N VAL A 50 11.60 5.32 -20.49
CA VAL A 50 11.27 4.13 -19.72
C VAL A 50 10.05 4.39 -18.86
N LEU A 51 9.13 3.41 -18.84
CA LEU A 51 7.99 3.39 -17.92
C LEU A 51 8.43 2.85 -16.57
N SER A 52 8.00 3.50 -15.48
CA SER A 52 8.33 3.09 -14.11
C SER A 52 7.13 3.30 -13.20
N VAL A 53 7.00 2.45 -12.17
CA VAL A 53 5.92 2.54 -11.18
C VAL A 53 6.46 3.22 -9.92
N LEU A 54 5.77 4.27 -9.47
CA LEU A 54 6.10 5.02 -8.26
C LEU A 54 4.89 5.09 -7.34
N ALA A 55 5.14 5.17 -6.03
CA ALA A 55 4.09 5.44 -5.07
C ALA A 55 3.49 6.83 -5.34
N ALA A 56 2.17 6.95 -5.33
CA ALA A 56 1.50 8.23 -5.59
C ALA A 56 1.91 9.31 -4.58
N SER A 57 2.24 8.92 -3.35
CA SER A 57 2.71 9.80 -2.28
C SER A 57 4.11 10.39 -2.52
N THR A 58 4.91 9.79 -3.40
CA THR A 58 6.29 10.24 -3.70
C THR A 58 6.39 10.95 -5.04
N LEU A 59 5.27 11.15 -5.74
CA LEU A 59 5.25 11.77 -7.06
C LEU A 59 5.50 13.27 -6.94
N GLY A 60 6.71 13.71 -7.25
CA GLY A 60 7.06 15.13 -7.39
C GLY A 60 6.55 15.74 -8.71
N HIS A 61 6.67 17.06 -8.85
CA HIS A 61 6.19 17.82 -10.02
C HIS A 61 6.97 17.55 -11.33
N ASP A 62 8.08 16.81 -11.26
CA ASP A 62 9.03 16.64 -12.36
C ASP A 62 8.85 15.32 -13.14
N HIS A 63 7.82 14.54 -12.79
CA HIS A 63 7.52 13.27 -13.45
C HIS A 63 6.27 13.40 -14.32
N ASP A 64 6.39 13.01 -15.59
CA ASP A 64 5.23 12.87 -16.46
C ASP A 64 4.47 11.60 -16.08
N MET A 65 3.40 11.78 -15.31
CA MET A 65 2.46 10.70 -15.01
C MET A 65 1.72 10.31 -16.28
N VAL A 66 1.83 9.03 -16.65
CA VAL A 66 1.17 8.45 -17.82
C VAL A 66 -0.14 7.77 -17.42
N TRP A 67 -0.16 7.14 -16.24
CA TRP A 67 -1.30 6.35 -15.79
C TRP A 67 -1.37 6.24 -14.26
N GLY A 68 -2.56 6.14 -13.68
CA GLY A 68 -2.77 6.10 -12.22
C GLY A 68 -3.39 7.38 -11.63
N PRO A 69 -3.61 7.44 -10.30
CA PRO A 69 -3.24 6.45 -9.28
C PRO A 69 -4.13 5.19 -9.24
N LYS A 70 -3.51 4.00 -9.11
CA LYS A 70 -4.15 2.67 -9.09
C LYS A 70 -3.42 1.69 -8.14
N PRO A 71 -4.00 0.54 -7.79
CA PRO A 71 -3.27 -0.54 -7.12
C PRO A 71 -2.03 -0.97 -7.91
N PHE A 72 -1.00 -1.47 -7.21
CA PHE A 72 0.28 -1.86 -7.83
C PHE A 72 0.11 -2.88 -8.97
N ALA A 73 -0.74 -3.89 -8.76
CA ALA A 73 -1.00 -4.93 -9.75
C ALA A 73 -1.56 -4.38 -11.07
N GLU A 74 -2.44 -3.39 -10.99
CA GLU A 74 -2.97 -2.70 -12.17
C GLU A 74 -1.85 -1.93 -12.90
N CYS A 75 -0.97 -1.25 -12.17
CA CYS A 75 0.15 -0.49 -12.75
C CYS A 75 1.13 -1.39 -13.51
N ILE A 76 1.43 -2.57 -12.96
CA ILE A 76 2.27 -3.58 -13.62
C ILE A 76 1.58 -4.16 -14.84
N ALA A 77 0.28 -4.43 -14.77
CA ALA A 77 -0.49 -4.90 -15.93
C ALA A 77 -0.43 -3.89 -17.09
N TYR A 78 -0.56 -2.59 -16.80
CA TYR A 78 -0.42 -1.52 -17.79
C TYR A 78 0.97 -1.49 -18.42
N VAL A 79 2.04 -1.51 -17.61
CA VAL A 79 3.43 -1.50 -18.12
C VAL A 79 3.68 -2.72 -19.01
N ASN A 80 3.22 -3.91 -18.61
CA ASN A 80 3.39 -5.12 -19.40
C ASN A 80 2.61 -5.05 -20.73
N ALA A 81 1.39 -4.49 -20.73
CA ALA A 81 0.61 -4.30 -21.95
C ALA A 81 1.31 -3.35 -22.93
N GLU A 82 1.89 -2.26 -22.45
CA GLU A 82 2.66 -1.31 -23.27
C GLU A 82 3.93 -1.96 -23.86
N VAL A 83 4.66 -2.75 -23.07
CA VAL A 83 5.84 -3.48 -23.54
C VAL A 83 5.47 -4.50 -24.62
N LEU A 84 4.40 -5.26 -24.41
CA LEU A 84 3.90 -6.22 -25.40
C LEU A 84 3.45 -5.53 -26.68
N LEU A 85 2.77 -4.38 -26.56
CA LEU A 85 2.34 -3.57 -27.71
C LEU A 85 3.54 -3.04 -28.51
N GLN A 86 4.62 -2.61 -27.84
CA GLN A 86 5.85 -2.19 -28.52
C GLN A 86 6.54 -3.36 -29.23
N GLN A 87 6.62 -4.53 -28.60
CA GLN A 87 7.19 -5.73 -29.22
C GLN A 87 6.40 -6.17 -30.45
N ALA A 88 5.06 -6.15 -30.37
CA ALA A 88 4.18 -6.47 -31.49
C ALA A 88 4.35 -5.51 -32.68
N GLN A 89 4.71 -4.24 -32.42
CA GLN A 89 5.01 -3.24 -33.44
C GLN A 89 6.45 -3.30 -33.98
N GLY A 90 7.24 -4.33 -33.62
CA GLY A 90 8.63 -4.47 -34.05
C GLY A 90 9.62 -3.60 -33.27
N GLY A 91 9.20 -3.09 -32.09
CA GLY A 91 10.05 -2.37 -31.17
C GLY A 91 11.20 -3.24 -30.69
N LYS A 92 12.43 -2.86 -31.04
CA LYS A 92 13.65 -3.47 -30.51
C LYS A 92 13.66 -3.23 -28.99
N PRO A 93 13.81 -4.25 -28.15
CA PRO A 93 13.92 -4.04 -26.70
C PRO A 93 15.09 -3.09 -26.44
N ALA A 94 14.90 -2.13 -25.52
CA ALA A 94 15.96 -1.25 -25.08
C ALA A 94 17.13 -2.13 -24.57
N PRO A 95 18.39 -1.85 -24.98
CA PRO A 95 19.53 -2.64 -24.57
C PRO A 95 19.63 -2.64 -23.03
N HIS A 96 19.89 -3.82 -22.44
CA HIS A 96 20.18 -3.89 -21.01
C HIS A 96 21.45 -3.05 -20.73
N PRO A 97 21.49 -2.23 -19.67
CA PRO A 97 22.75 -1.66 -19.22
C PRO A 97 23.67 -2.80 -18.76
N PRO A 98 24.96 -2.77 -19.09
CA PRO A 98 25.89 -3.82 -18.70
C PRO A 98 25.88 -3.99 -17.18
N GLU A 99 25.63 -5.21 -16.73
CA GLU A 99 25.79 -5.62 -15.34
C GLU A 99 27.27 -5.44 -14.97
N GLU A 100 27.61 -4.38 -14.22
CA GLU A 100 28.96 -4.21 -13.67
C GLU A 100 29.20 -5.31 -12.62
N PRO A 101 30.22 -6.17 -12.79
CA PRO A 101 30.58 -7.14 -11.76
C PRO A 101 31.13 -6.40 -10.54
N GLN A 102 30.54 -6.64 -9.36
CA GLN A 102 31.13 -6.27 -8.08
C GLN A 102 32.34 -7.14 -7.75
#